data_AF-C9YDQ9-F1
#
_entry.id   AF-C9YDQ9-F1
#
_cell.length_a   1.000
_cell.length_b   1.000
_cell.length_c   1.000
_cell.angle_alpha   90.00
_cell.angle_beta   90.00
_cell.angle_gamma   90.00
#
_symmetry.space_group_name_H-M   'P 1'
#
loop_
_entity.id
_entity.type
_entity.pdbx_description
1 polymer ?
#
loop_
_entity_poly.entity_id
_entity_poly.type
_entity_poly.pdbx_seq_one_letter_code
_entity_poly.pdbx_strand_id
1 'polypeptide(L)'
;MLENSMTQLSISSQFDSGAIEVLRLDVAHDIQLRIRQDTAAEFAQWFHFCLHGAAGEPVTLRFMNAKQCAYPKGWEGYQVVCSEDRQHWSRIETSYDGEVMTARITPQTNAIYFAYFEPCSYEQHLDLLASAAASSLVTVERLGTTVQGAT
;
A
#
# COMPACT_ATOMS: atom_id res chain seq x y z
N MET A 1 6.18 -20.84 32.44
CA MET A 1 6.30 -19.39 32.19
C MET A 1 6.86 -19.27 30.78
N LEU A 2 5.99 -19.27 29.76
CA LEU A 2 6.43 -19.02 28.39
C LEU A 2 6.59 -17.50 28.30
N GLU A 3 7.81 -17.02 28.11
CA GLU A 3 8.05 -15.62 27.75
C GLU A 3 7.25 -15.32 26.49
N ASN A 4 6.26 -14.46 26.63
CA ASN A 4 5.47 -13.96 25.52
C ASN A 4 6.43 -13.07 24.71
N SER A 5 7.11 -13.67 23.73
CA SER A 5 7.93 -12.94 22.76
C SER A 5 6.98 -11.99 22.03
N MET A 6 6.93 -10.73 22.47
CA MET A 6 6.19 -9.68 21.76
C MET A 6 6.78 -9.62 20.36
N THR A 7 6.00 -10.02 19.35
CA THR A 7 6.41 -9.94 17.96
C THR A 7 6.67 -8.48 17.64
N GLN A 8 7.88 -8.14 17.21
CA GLN A 8 8.24 -6.77 16.89
C GLN A 8 7.54 -6.35 15.60
N LEU A 9 6.76 -5.26 15.66
CA LEU A 9 6.14 -4.66 14.48
C LEU A 9 7.20 -4.05 13.56
N SER A 10 7.05 -4.24 12.26
CA SER A 10 7.84 -3.54 11.25
C SER A 10 7.01 -3.21 10.03
N ILE A 11 7.39 -2.16 9.31
CA ILE A 11 6.75 -1.77 8.04
C ILE A 11 7.82 -1.74 6.96
N SER A 12 7.52 -2.35 5.82
CA SER A 12 8.36 -2.29 4.62
C SER A 12 7.62 -1.68 3.43
N SER A 13 8.34 -0.94 2.61
CA SER A 13 7.84 -0.32 1.36
C SER A 13 8.90 -0.30 0.26
N GLN A 14 10.02 -1.02 0.43
CA GLN A 14 11.06 -1.17 -0.59
C GLN A 14 10.71 -2.30 -1.56
N PHE A 15 9.70 -2.06 -2.38
CA PHE A 15 9.26 -2.95 -3.46
C PHE A 15 8.51 -2.12 -4.51
N ASP A 16 8.17 -2.73 -5.64
CA ASP A 16 7.46 -2.04 -6.73
C ASP A 16 6.17 -1.36 -6.23
N SER A 17 5.95 -0.11 -6.66
CA SER A 17 4.92 0.82 -6.20
C SER A 17 4.93 1.18 -4.69
N GLY A 18 5.89 0.68 -3.91
CA GLY A 18 5.96 0.90 -2.46
C GLY A 18 6.18 2.37 -2.07
N ALA A 19 5.30 2.87 -1.19
CA ALA A 19 5.28 4.25 -0.71
C ALA A 19 4.58 4.37 0.64
N ILE A 20 5.35 4.66 1.69
CA ILE A 20 4.84 5.12 3.00
C ILE A 20 6.01 5.70 3.80
N GLU A 21 5.71 6.57 4.76
CA GLU A 21 6.63 6.97 5.82
C GLU A 21 6.04 6.62 7.18
N VAL A 22 6.88 6.08 8.07
CA VAL A 22 6.48 5.68 9.43
C VAL A 22 6.81 6.80 10.39
N LEU A 23 5.81 7.32 11.08
CA LEU A 23 5.98 8.31 12.16
C LEU A 23 6.06 7.62 13.52
N ARG A 24 5.25 6.56 13.74
CA ARG A 24 5.20 5.80 14.98
C ARG A 24 4.75 4.35 14.73
N LEU A 25 5.41 3.39 15.38
CA LEU A 25 5.14 1.95 15.24
C LEU A 25 5.29 1.17 16.57
N ASP A 26 5.11 1.83 17.72
CA ASP A 26 5.36 1.19 19.02
C ASP A 26 4.27 0.17 19.41
N VAL A 27 3.02 0.41 18.99
CA VAL A 27 1.84 -0.40 19.36
C VAL A 27 0.89 -0.54 18.16
N ALA A 28 0.28 -1.71 17.98
CA ALA A 28 -0.54 -1.99 16.79
C ALA A 28 -1.81 -1.13 16.71
N HIS A 29 -2.38 -0.77 17.86
CA HIS A 29 -3.61 0.03 17.94
C HIS A 29 -3.41 1.55 17.79
N ASP A 30 -2.18 2.02 17.51
CA ASP A 30 -1.89 3.43 17.21
C ASP A 30 -0.66 3.59 16.28
N ILE A 31 -0.72 2.99 15.10
CA ILE A 31 0.33 3.16 14.08
C ILE A 31 0.11 4.48 13.36
N GLN A 32 1.12 5.36 13.36
CA GLN A 32 1.04 6.67 12.73
C GLN A 32 1.93 6.75 11.50
N LEU A 33 1.35 7.17 10.39
CA LEU A 33 1.94 7.14 9.06
C LEU A 33 1.82 8.51 8.39
N ARG A 34 2.71 8.75 7.43
CA ARG A 34 2.63 9.86 6.48
C ARG A 34 2.63 9.29 5.06
N ILE A 35 1.69 9.72 4.23
CA ILE A 35 1.68 9.42 2.79
C ILE A 35 2.86 10.18 2.17
N ARG A 36 3.78 9.44 1.55
CA ARG A 36 5.00 9.98 0.92
C ARG A 36 4.62 10.83 -0.30
N GLN A 37 5.35 11.91 -0.53
CA GLN A 37 5.25 12.67 -1.77
C GLN A 37 5.77 11.87 -2.97
N ASP A 38 5.28 12.20 -4.15
CA ASP A 38 5.81 11.70 -5.41
C ASP A 38 7.27 12.13 -5.58
N THR A 39 8.08 11.28 -6.22
CA THR A 39 9.55 11.41 -6.27
C THR A 39 10.04 12.78 -6.79
N ALA A 40 9.28 13.43 -7.66
CA ALA A 40 9.62 14.70 -8.27
C ALA A 40 8.47 15.71 -8.29
N ALA A 41 7.50 15.59 -7.37
CA ALA A 41 6.38 16.51 -7.26
C ALA A 41 5.89 16.65 -5.82
N GLU A 42 5.23 17.77 -5.50
CA GLU A 42 4.68 18.00 -4.16
C GLU A 42 3.39 17.20 -3.89
N PHE A 43 2.85 16.51 -4.90
CA PHE A 43 1.65 15.68 -4.77
C PHE A 43 1.90 14.48 -3.85
N ALA A 44 0.90 14.15 -3.04
CA ALA A 44 0.86 12.95 -2.22
C ALA A 44 -0.57 12.41 -2.23
N GLN A 45 -0.75 11.12 -2.51
CA GLN A 45 -2.04 10.44 -2.43
C GLN A 45 -1.85 8.92 -2.35
N TRP A 46 -0.99 8.39 -3.22
CA TRP A 46 -0.70 6.95 -3.28
C TRP A 46 0.06 6.48 -2.05
N PHE A 47 -0.36 5.33 -1.52
CA PHE A 47 0.41 4.58 -0.53
C PHE A 47 0.36 3.10 -0.88
N HIS A 48 1.44 2.40 -0.57
CA HIS A 48 1.53 0.94 -0.64
C HIS A 48 2.66 0.46 0.29
N PHE A 49 2.32 -0.38 1.27
CA PHE A 49 3.28 -0.88 2.25
C PHE A 49 2.84 -2.22 2.82
N CYS A 50 3.77 -2.94 3.46
CA CYS A 50 3.50 -4.18 4.18
C CYS A 50 3.76 -3.98 5.67
N LEU A 51 2.78 -4.35 6.50
CA LEU A 51 2.93 -4.44 7.96
C LEU A 51 3.28 -5.88 8.32
N HIS A 52 4.28 -6.03 9.18
CA HIS A 52 4.74 -7.32 9.68
C HIS A 52 4.50 -7.47 11.18
N GLY A 53 4.23 -8.70 11.61
CA GLY A 53 4.21 -9.09 13.03
C GLY A 53 2.90 -8.82 13.79
N ALA A 54 1.82 -8.45 13.09
CA ALA A 54 0.53 -8.07 13.69
C ALA A 54 -0.56 -9.17 13.59
N ALA A 55 -0.19 -10.44 13.40
CA ALA A 55 -1.17 -11.52 13.27
C ALA A 55 -2.03 -11.66 14.54
N GLY A 56 -3.35 -11.63 14.38
CA GLY A 56 -4.32 -11.75 15.46
C GLY A 56 -4.43 -10.54 16.39
N GLU A 57 -3.69 -9.45 16.13
CA GLU A 57 -3.72 -8.23 16.93
C GLU A 57 -4.57 -7.14 16.26
N PRO A 58 -5.46 -6.43 16.99
CA PRO A 58 -6.17 -5.27 16.45
C PRO A 58 -5.20 -4.15 16.04
N VAL A 59 -5.20 -3.82 14.75
CA VAL A 59 -4.40 -2.77 14.14
C VAL A 59 -5.25 -1.53 13.88
N THR A 60 -4.72 -0.35 14.21
CA THR A 60 -5.25 0.94 13.79
C THR A 60 -4.15 1.75 13.10
N LEU A 61 -4.36 2.03 11.80
CA LEU A 61 -3.47 2.83 10.98
C LEU A 61 -4.01 4.26 10.90
N ARG A 62 -3.18 5.25 11.19
CA ARG A 62 -3.53 6.68 11.10
C ARG A 62 -2.63 7.39 10.10
N PHE A 63 -3.21 7.89 9.02
CA PHE A 63 -2.52 8.68 8.01
C PHE A 63 -2.63 10.17 8.39
N MET A 64 -1.59 10.66 9.06
CA MET A 64 -1.60 11.96 9.76
C MET A 64 -1.64 13.15 8.80
N ASN A 65 -1.22 12.97 7.55
CA ASN A 65 -1.21 14.02 6.52
C ASN A 65 -2.32 13.87 5.48
N ALA A 66 -3.41 13.14 5.80
CA ALA A 66 -4.48 12.87 4.83
C ALA A 66 -5.10 14.16 4.27
N LYS A 67 -5.32 15.19 5.11
CA LYS A 67 -5.84 16.50 4.67
C LYS A 67 -4.91 17.25 3.71
N GLN A 68 -3.61 17.04 3.81
CA GLN A 68 -2.61 17.72 2.98
C GLN A 68 -2.35 16.98 1.66
N CYS A 69 -2.99 15.83 1.43
CA CYS A 69 -2.89 15.10 0.17
C CYS A 69 -3.53 15.90 -0.99
N ALA A 70 -3.23 15.52 -2.23
CA ALA A 70 -3.67 16.22 -3.42
C ALA A 70 -5.21 16.30 -3.51
N TYR A 71 -5.91 15.26 -3.05
CA TYR A 71 -7.36 15.15 -3.10
C TYR A 71 -7.94 14.75 -1.73
N PRO A 72 -8.02 15.66 -0.75
CA PRO A 72 -8.44 15.32 0.61
C PRO A 72 -9.92 14.91 0.68
N LYS A 73 -10.77 15.45 -0.20
CA LYS A 73 -12.17 14.98 -0.35
C LYS A 73 -12.27 13.54 -0.85
N GLY A 74 -11.22 13.03 -1.49
CA GLY A 74 -11.14 11.63 -1.92
C GLY A 74 -11.13 10.64 -0.74
N TRP A 75 -10.91 11.10 0.49
CA TRP A 75 -10.96 10.28 1.69
C TRP A 75 -12.37 10.13 2.28
N GLU A 76 -13.32 10.98 1.89
CA GLU A 76 -14.71 10.88 2.33
C GLU A 76 -15.38 9.64 1.72
N GLY A 77 -15.79 8.69 2.58
CA GLY A 77 -16.37 7.42 2.14
C GLY A 77 -15.39 6.43 1.51
N TYR A 78 -14.11 6.77 1.44
CA TYR A 78 -13.05 5.89 0.96
C TYR A 78 -12.71 4.80 1.99
N GLN A 79 -12.29 3.65 1.47
CA GLN A 79 -11.81 2.52 2.27
C GLN A 79 -10.45 2.04 1.77
N VAL A 80 -9.48 1.91 2.68
CA VAL A 80 -8.17 1.31 2.38
C VAL A 80 -8.37 -0.10 1.81
N VAL A 81 -7.58 -0.50 0.82
CA VAL A 81 -7.51 -1.91 0.41
C VAL A 81 -6.37 -2.62 1.11
N CYS A 82 -6.56 -3.89 1.45
CA CYS A 82 -5.51 -4.74 1.98
C CYS A 82 -5.49 -6.12 1.31
N SER A 83 -4.35 -6.81 1.42
CA SER A 83 -4.17 -8.17 0.96
C SER A 83 -3.13 -8.91 1.79
N GLU A 84 -3.35 -10.18 2.09
CA GLU A 84 -2.38 -11.04 2.79
C GLU A 84 -1.48 -11.82 1.80
N ASP A 85 -1.88 -11.93 0.53
CA ASP A 85 -1.20 -12.73 -0.50
C ASP A 85 -0.79 -11.93 -1.75
N ARG A 86 -1.13 -10.64 -1.80
CA ARG A 86 -0.98 -9.71 -2.95
C ARG A 86 -1.79 -10.10 -4.20
N GLN A 87 -2.70 -11.07 -4.09
CA GLN A 87 -3.55 -11.54 -5.18
C GLN A 87 -5.01 -11.18 -4.93
N HIS A 88 -5.48 -11.34 -3.69
CA HIS A 88 -6.84 -11.05 -3.31
C HIS A 88 -6.88 -9.79 -2.44
N TRP A 89 -7.56 -8.76 -2.93
CA TRP A 89 -7.65 -7.46 -2.27
C TRP A 89 -9.07 -7.22 -1.76
N SER A 90 -9.18 -6.76 -0.51
CA SER A 90 -10.45 -6.42 0.13
C SER A 90 -10.39 -5.04 0.77
N ARG A 91 -11.56 -4.42 0.98
CA ARG A 91 -11.68 -3.11 1.62
C ARG A 91 -11.83 -3.28 3.13
N ILE A 92 -11.19 -2.41 3.91
CA ILE A 92 -11.28 -2.42 5.38
C ILE A 92 -11.97 -1.18 5.92
N GLU A 93 -12.48 -1.27 7.16
CA GLU A 93 -13.11 -0.16 7.84
C GLU A 93 -12.16 1.04 7.88
N THR A 94 -12.61 2.15 7.29
CA THR A 94 -11.84 3.38 7.18
C THR A 94 -12.75 4.57 7.44
N SER A 95 -12.24 5.54 8.18
CA SER A 95 -12.93 6.79 8.49
C SER A 95 -11.98 7.96 8.27
N TYR A 96 -12.52 9.10 7.84
CA TYR A 96 -11.78 10.35 7.71
C TYR A 96 -12.54 11.45 8.45
N ASP A 97 -11.88 12.14 9.38
CA ASP A 97 -12.47 13.16 10.24
C ASP A 97 -12.27 14.61 9.71
N GLY A 98 -11.71 14.75 8.51
CA GLY A 98 -11.33 16.03 7.92
C GLY A 98 -9.86 16.39 8.10
N GLU A 99 -9.12 15.67 8.94
CA GLU A 99 -7.68 15.85 9.18
C GLU A 99 -6.91 14.53 8.94
N VAL A 100 -7.34 13.46 9.60
CA VAL A 100 -6.66 12.16 9.67
C VAL A 100 -7.54 11.06 9.09
N MET A 101 -6.98 10.26 8.18
CA MET A 101 -7.62 9.02 7.73
C MET A 101 -7.21 7.88 8.67
N THR A 102 -8.17 7.14 9.20
CA THR A 102 -7.95 6.04 10.14
C THR A 102 -8.52 4.75 9.56
N ALA A 103 -7.72 3.70 9.45
CA ALA A 103 -8.13 2.38 8.98
C ALA A 103 -7.92 1.30 10.05
N ARG A 104 -8.82 0.33 10.15
CA ARG A 104 -8.84 -0.69 11.22
C ARG A 104 -8.98 -2.09 10.64
N ILE A 105 -8.22 -3.04 11.18
CA ILE A 105 -8.28 -4.47 10.84
C ILE A 105 -7.68 -5.32 11.97
N THR A 106 -8.02 -6.60 12.03
CA THR A 106 -7.26 -7.62 12.77
C THR A 106 -6.70 -8.62 11.74
N PRO A 107 -5.42 -8.52 11.35
CA PRO A 107 -4.81 -9.39 10.34
C PRO A 107 -4.83 -10.86 10.78
N GLN A 108 -4.97 -11.79 9.83
CA GLN A 108 -4.87 -13.24 10.13
C GLN A 108 -3.42 -13.72 10.02
N THR A 109 -2.63 -13.05 9.19
CA THR A 109 -1.24 -13.39 8.92
C THR A 109 -0.26 -12.36 9.48
N ASN A 110 1.01 -12.76 9.55
CA ASN A 110 2.09 -11.89 10.02
C ASN A 110 2.56 -10.90 8.95
N ALA A 111 2.03 -10.93 7.73
CA ALA A 111 2.40 -10.01 6.67
C ALA A 111 1.13 -9.61 5.91
N ILE A 112 0.76 -8.34 6.01
CA ILE A 112 -0.41 -7.79 5.34
C ILE A 112 -0.03 -6.52 4.60
N TYR A 113 -0.43 -6.44 3.34
CA TYR A 113 -0.21 -5.30 2.47
C TYR A 113 -1.40 -4.36 2.55
N PHE A 114 -1.13 -3.06 2.58
CA PHE A 114 -2.13 -2.01 2.49
C PHE A 114 -1.79 -1.13 1.31
N ALA A 115 -2.80 -0.76 0.51
CA ALA A 115 -2.61 0.11 -0.63
C ALA A 115 -3.79 1.07 -0.83
N TYR A 116 -3.55 2.14 -1.60
CA TYR A 116 -4.60 3.08 -1.97
C TYR A 116 -5.67 2.41 -2.87
N PHE A 117 -5.20 1.58 -3.80
CA PHE A 117 -5.99 0.71 -4.66
C PHE A 117 -5.18 -0.58 -4.94
N GLU A 118 -5.82 -1.61 -5.49
CA GLU A 118 -5.13 -2.84 -5.90
C GLU A 118 -3.94 -2.51 -6.84
N PRO A 119 -2.70 -2.82 -6.44
CA PRO A 119 -1.52 -2.53 -7.26
C PRO A 119 -1.46 -3.43 -8.50
N CYS A 120 -1.07 -2.85 -9.63
CA CYS A 120 -0.63 -3.59 -10.81
C CYS A 120 0.90 -3.42 -10.90
N SER A 121 1.62 -4.50 -10.66
CA SER A 121 3.09 -4.48 -10.69
C SER A 121 3.65 -4.45 -12.10
N TYR A 122 4.89 -3.98 -12.23
CA TYR A 122 5.61 -4.01 -13.50
C TYR A 122 5.82 -5.45 -13.99
N GLU A 123 6.07 -6.42 -13.10
CA GLU A 123 6.16 -7.84 -13.47
C GLU A 123 4.84 -8.36 -14.09
N GLN A 124 3.68 -8.04 -13.49
CA GLN A 124 2.38 -8.40 -14.08
C GLN A 124 2.17 -7.75 -15.45
N HIS A 125 2.66 -6.53 -15.64
CA HIS A 125 2.64 -5.86 -16.94
C HIS A 125 3.52 -6.59 -17.97
N LEU A 126 4.74 -7.02 -17.59
CA LEU A 126 5.63 -7.78 -18.47
C LEU A 126 5.03 -9.15 -18.83
N ASP A 127 4.46 -9.86 -17.86
CA ASP A 127 3.77 -11.13 -18.08
C ASP A 127 2.58 -10.98 -19.04
N LEU A 128 1.80 -9.89 -18.88
CA LEU A 128 0.69 -9.57 -19.78
C LEU A 128 1.18 -9.34 -21.21
N LEU A 129 2.25 -8.54 -21.39
CA LEU A 129 2.81 -8.29 -22.72
C LEU A 129 3.35 -9.57 -23.36
N ALA A 130 4.08 -10.39 -22.61
CA ALA A 130 4.62 -11.66 -23.09
C ALA A 130 3.50 -12.64 -23.51
N SER A 131 2.45 -12.74 -22.69
CA SER A 131 1.26 -13.52 -22.97
C SER A 131 0.55 -13.05 -24.26
N ALA A 132 0.32 -11.74 -24.40
CA ALA A 132 -0.33 -11.18 -25.58
C ALA A 132 0.51 -11.39 -26.86
N ALA A 133 1.83 -11.24 -26.77
CA ALA A 133 2.75 -11.40 -27.90
C ALA A 133 2.81 -12.84 -28.45
N ALA A 134 2.38 -13.85 -27.69
CA ALA A 134 2.31 -15.22 -28.16
C ALA A 134 1.20 -15.45 -29.22
N SER A 135 0.25 -14.52 -29.36
CA SER A 135 -0.81 -14.60 -30.35
C SER A 135 -0.33 -14.14 -31.74
N SER A 136 -0.60 -14.94 -32.77
CA SER A 136 -0.33 -14.58 -34.17
C SER A 136 -1.08 -13.34 -34.68
N LEU A 137 -2.06 -12.85 -33.91
CA LEU A 137 -2.87 -11.66 -34.23
C LEU A 137 -2.33 -10.38 -33.58
N VAL A 138 -1.29 -10.47 -32.75
CA VAL A 138 -0.75 -9.36 -31.97
C VAL A 138 0.67 -9.02 -32.43
N THR A 139 0.94 -7.73 -32.58
CA THR A 139 2.28 -7.19 -32.75
C THR A 139 2.57 -6.26 -31.57
N VAL A 140 3.65 -6.52 -30.83
CA VAL A 140 4.14 -5.62 -29.77
C VAL A 140 5.19 -4.69 -30.38
N GLU A 141 4.94 -3.38 -30.29
CA GLU A 141 5.86 -2.36 -30.76
C GLU A 141 6.34 -1.49 -29.58
N ARG A 142 7.65 -1.29 -29.47
CA ARG A 142 8.24 -0.39 -28.49
C ARG A 142 8.30 1.02 -29.05
N LEU A 143 7.47 1.92 -28.50
CA LEU A 143 7.38 3.31 -28.95
C LEU A 143 8.51 4.21 -28.45
N GLY A 144 9.17 3.84 -27.35
CA GLY A 144 10.18 4.70 -26.74
C GLY A 144 10.76 4.13 -25.46
N THR A 145 11.20 5.03 -24.59
CA THR A 145 11.80 4.71 -23.28
C THR A 145 11.39 5.79 -22.28
N THR A 146 11.10 5.38 -21.05
CA THR A 146 10.81 6.33 -19.96
C THR A 146 12.08 6.99 -19.43
N VAL A 147 11.95 8.01 -18.57
CA VAL A 147 13.07 8.73 -17.95
C VAL A 147 14.04 7.80 -17.20
N GLN A 148 13.54 6.69 -16.63
CA GLN A 148 14.33 5.72 -15.88
C GLN A 148 14.71 4.48 -16.70
N GLY A 149 14.47 4.48 -18.02
CA GLY A 149 14.93 3.40 -18.89
C GLY A 149 13.92 2.26 -19.09
N ALA A 150 12.72 2.33 -18.52
CA ALA A 150 11.70 1.31 -18.73
C ALA A 150 11.19 1.32 -20.19
N THR A 151 10.89 0.13 -20.70
CA THR A 151 10.34 -0.12 -22.04
C THR A 151 8.83 -0.18 -22.04
#